data_AF-A0A962NE33-F1
#
_entry.id   AF-A0A962NE33-F1
#
_cell.length_a   1.000
_cell.length_b   1.000
_cell.length_c   1.000
_cell.angle_alpha   90.00
_cell.angle_beta   90.00
_cell.angle_gamma   90.00
#
_symmetry.space_group_name_H-M   'P 1'
#
loop_
_entity.id
_entity.type
_entity.pdbx_description
1 polymer ?
#
loop_
_entity_poly.entity_id
_entity_poly.type
_entity_poly.pdbx_seq_one_letter_code
_entity_poly.pdbx_strand_id
1 'polypeptide(L)'
;YGFKINAWRETRNTAETVPAPPARTPAGTQPDPAVPTNSSPTQTTEVSPSAANTAQSSPTTPPTAQKPLSEQEQLHIFEESYFPELHTQRLHLYQDIKNLEAQANRISTLAREAPKQRALLRELYDSTLTSYRLLQAHYQATNRQLLEFWIHYRTGDPDYATTRFEPVADRLVGLTREIRADWKNRQDRETAILRKYLDRTTRLFQSHRIPAYLAGKITSYSPRNRQRLLEWVSQQANNDMDERLQTLQQQRREILKGIDQLRKYMQQLPVLKPRLEQTLVQWNTALEANHYAEYRLLNGVELAWLPEQLQLEHGKPVLDRFRRTLFTETGSISHYAGQMFEKAREAYHPEKPDS
;
A
#
# COMPACT_ATOMS: atom_id res chain seq x y z
N TYR A 1 -26.86 6.04 29.40
CA TYR A 1 -26.07 4.87 29.83
C TYR A 1 -24.75 4.88 29.09
N GLY A 2 -23.69 5.34 29.76
CA GLY A 2 -22.39 5.59 29.15
C GLY A 2 -21.51 4.34 29.13
N PHE A 3 -20.91 4.06 27.97
CA PHE A 3 -19.83 3.08 27.85
C PHE A 3 -18.49 3.81 27.74
N LYS A 4 -17.69 3.67 28.80
CA LYS A 4 -16.27 4.04 28.86
C LYS A 4 -15.47 2.90 28.23
N ILE A 5 -14.65 3.20 27.21
CA ILE A 5 -13.63 2.28 26.72
C ILE A 5 -12.28 2.81 27.21
N ASN A 6 -11.64 2.02 28.07
CA ASN A 6 -10.37 2.34 28.70
C ASN A 6 -9.22 2.30 27.70
N ALA A 7 -8.43 3.37 27.74
CA ALA A 7 -7.12 3.47 27.13
C ALA A 7 -6.16 2.42 27.72
N TRP A 8 -5.53 1.63 26.85
CA TRP A 8 -4.40 0.79 27.23
C TRP A 8 -3.13 1.63 27.22
N ARG A 9 -2.49 1.68 28.40
CA ARG A 9 -1.24 2.39 28.68
C ARG A 9 -0.03 1.63 28.15
N GLU A 10 0.96 2.43 27.79
CA GLU A 10 2.36 2.09 27.59
C GLU A 10 2.97 1.39 28.82
N THR A 11 3.77 0.36 28.59
CA THR A 11 4.89 -0.01 29.47
C THR A 11 6.12 -0.29 28.62
N ARG A 12 7.18 0.49 28.85
CA ARG A 12 8.54 0.25 28.36
C ARG A 12 9.35 -0.51 29.42
N ASN A 13 10.19 -1.41 28.89
CA ASN A 13 11.51 -1.85 29.36
C ASN A 13 11.66 -2.57 30.71
N THR A 14 12.12 -3.82 30.62
CA THR A 14 13.34 -4.28 31.28
C THR A 14 14.12 -5.20 30.33
N ALA A 15 15.43 -4.97 30.27
CA ALA A 15 16.40 -5.79 29.56
C ALA A 15 16.90 -6.89 30.50
N GLU A 16 17.02 -8.12 30.00
CA GLU A 16 17.83 -9.16 30.63
C GLU A 16 18.35 -10.14 29.56
N THR A 17 19.49 -10.74 29.86
CA THR A 17 20.55 -11.14 28.92
C THR A 17 20.47 -12.62 28.50
N VAL A 18 20.97 -12.88 27.29
CA VAL A 18 21.11 -14.12 26.45
C VAL A 18 21.63 -15.38 27.20
N PRO A 19 21.28 -16.60 26.74
CA PRO A 19 22.27 -17.40 25.99
C PRO A 19 21.73 -18.09 24.72
N ALA A 20 22.62 -18.28 23.74
CA ALA A 20 22.37 -18.91 22.43
C ALA A 20 22.27 -20.45 22.51
N PRO A 21 21.63 -21.11 21.52
CA PRO A 21 21.88 -22.51 21.22
C PRO A 21 22.54 -22.74 19.84
N PRO A 22 23.13 -23.92 19.60
CA PRO A 22 24.29 -24.11 18.73
C PRO A 22 23.96 -24.46 17.27
N ALA A 23 24.99 -24.31 16.43
CA ALA A 23 25.01 -24.71 15.02
C ALA A 23 25.06 -26.24 14.82
N ARG A 24 24.33 -26.74 13.80
CA ARG A 24 24.66 -27.97 13.06
C ARG A 24 24.32 -27.82 11.57
N THR A 25 25.23 -28.33 10.75
CA THR A 25 25.43 -28.22 9.30
C THR A 25 24.64 -29.31 8.50
N PRO A 26 24.75 -29.46 7.15
CA PRO A 26 23.62 -29.72 6.25
C PRO A 26 23.61 -31.13 5.62
N ALA A 27 22.51 -31.54 4.98
CA ALA A 27 22.49 -32.61 3.97
C ALA A 27 21.18 -32.60 3.16
N GLY A 28 21.25 -32.84 1.85
CA GLY A 28 20.15 -33.48 1.09
C GLY A 28 19.74 -32.80 -0.21
N THR A 29 20.27 -33.30 -1.32
CA THR A 29 20.09 -32.87 -2.73
C THR A 29 18.96 -33.65 -3.44
N GLN A 30 18.21 -32.95 -4.32
CA GLN A 30 17.46 -33.41 -5.53
C GLN A 30 16.20 -34.32 -5.43
N PRO A 31 15.39 -34.48 -6.52
CA PRO A 31 15.23 -33.71 -7.78
C PRO A 31 13.75 -33.42 -8.21
N ASP A 32 13.60 -32.63 -9.28
CA ASP A 32 12.38 -32.34 -10.08
C ASP A 32 11.66 -33.58 -10.66
N PRO A 33 10.38 -33.42 -11.07
CA PRO A 33 9.91 -34.09 -12.28
C PRO A 33 9.18 -33.17 -13.28
N ALA A 34 9.80 -33.09 -14.46
CA ALA A 34 9.29 -33.29 -15.81
C ALA A 34 7.81 -32.97 -16.19
N VAL A 35 7.74 -32.13 -17.24
CA VAL A 35 6.68 -31.98 -18.25
C VAL A 35 6.42 -33.30 -19.00
N PRO A 36 5.19 -33.52 -19.51
CA PRO A 36 5.07 -34.15 -20.81
C PRO A 36 4.18 -33.35 -21.77
N THR A 37 4.79 -32.97 -22.89
CA THR A 37 4.19 -32.73 -24.19
C THR A 37 3.71 -34.06 -24.79
N ASN A 38 2.54 -34.09 -25.43
CA ASN A 38 2.37 -34.95 -26.60
C ASN A 38 1.28 -34.46 -27.56
N SER A 39 1.62 -34.62 -28.83
CA SER A 39 0.97 -34.08 -30.03
C SER A 39 -0.12 -35.01 -30.59
N SER A 40 -0.91 -34.43 -31.50
CA SER A 40 -2.04 -34.92 -32.32
C SER A 40 -1.86 -36.28 -33.04
N PRO A 41 -2.93 -36.86 -33.65
CA PRO A 41 -3.24 -36.46 -35.03
C PRO A 41 -4.74 -36.42 -35.43
N THR A 42 -4.94 -35.60 -36.46
CA THR A 42 -6.07 -35.42 -37.38
C THR A 42 -6.56 -36.70 -38.05
N GLN A 43 -7.87 -36.79 -38.31
CA GLN A 43 -8.38 -37.45 -39.51
C GLN A 43 -9.56 -36.68 -40.13
N THR A 44 -9.40 -36.49 -41.44
CA THR A 44 -10.19 -35.73 -42.42
C THR A 44 -11.16 -36.67 -43.12
N THR A 45 -12.41 -36.27 -43.35
CA THR A 45 -13.21 -36.50 -44.59
C THR A 45 -14.64 -35.96 -44.36
N GLU A 46 -15.42 -35.42 -45.29
CA GLU A 46 -15.27 -34.74 -46.58
C GLU A 46 -16.71 -34.43 -47.08
N VAL A 47 -16.84 -33.43 -47.96
CA VAL A 47 -17.91 -33.22 -48.96
C VAL A 47 -19.34 -32.83 -48.51
N SER A 48 -19.69 -31.56 -48.80
CA SER A 48 -21.03 -31.17 -49.26
C SER A 48 -21.16 -31.42 -50.78
N PRO A 49 -22.38 -31.63 -51.31
CA PRO A 49 -22.96 -30.54 -52.09
C PRO A 49 -24.47 -30.35 -51.92
N SER A 50 -24.87 -29.14 -52.28
CA SER A 50 -26.21 -28.56 -52.30
C SER A 50 -26.98 -28.90 -53.59
N ALA A 51 -28.31 -29.11 -53.53
CA ALA A 51 -29.29 -28.54 -54.47
C ALA A 51 -30.78 -28.95 -54.22
N ALA A 52 -31.63 -27.93 -54.07
CA ALA A 52 -32.99 -27.73 -54.62
C ALA A 52 -34.24 -28.52 -54.13
N ASN A 53 -35.14 -27.74 -53.50
CA ASN A 53 -36.61 -27.63 -53.67
C ASN A 53 -37.55 -28.84 -53.39
N THR A 54 -38.42 -28.73 -52.37
CA THR A 54 -39.87 -28.34 -52.49
C THR A 54 -40.69 -28.81 -51.26
N ALA A 55 -41.50 -27.86 -50.73
CA ALA A 55 -42.75 -27.99 -49.97
C ALA A 55 -42.80 -28.58 -48.53
N GLN A 56 -43.44 -27.75 -47.69
CA GLN A 56 -44.34 -28.09 -46.57
C GLN A 56 -43.79 -28.96 -45.44
N SER A 57 -43.47 -28.29 -44.32
CA SER A 57 -44.12 -28.50 -43.03
C SER A 57 -43.57 -27.47 -42.04
N SER A 58 -44.40 -26.58 -41.52
CA SER A 58 -44.05 -25.76 -40.36
C SER A 58 -43.88 -26.68 -39.14
N PRO A 59 -42.72 -26.78 -38.48
CA PRO A 59 -42.68 -27.26 -37.13
C PRO A 59 -42.83 -26.05 -36.23
N THR A 60 -44.03 -25.91 -35.66
CA THR A 60 -44.29 -25.10 -34.47
C THR A 60 -43.15 -25.34 -33.47
N THR A 61 -42.28 -24.34 -33.32
CA THR A 61 -41.25 -24.37 -32.29
C THR A 61 -41.99 -24.35 -30.95
N PRO A 62 -41.85 -25.35 -30.07
CA PRO A 62 -42.43 -25.26 -28.75
C PRO A 62 -41.81 -24.04 -28.04
N PRO A 63 -42.60 -23.25 -27.30
CA PRO A 63 -42.06 -22.11 -26.59
C PRO A 63 -40.95 -22.61 -25.67
N THR A 64 -39.77 -22.01 -25.81
CA THR A 64 -38.62 -22.27 -24.95
C THR A 64 -39.10 -22.09 -23.51
N ALA A 65 -39.21 -23.20 -22.78
CA ALA A 65 -39.58 -23.18 -21.37
C ALA A 65 -38.55 -22.32 -20.64
N GLN A 66 -38.93 -21.09 -20.31
CA GLN A 66 -38.13 -20.22 -19.46
C GLN A 66 -37.89 -21.00 -18.17
N LYS A 67 -36.61 -21.28 -17.89
CA LYS A 67 -36.22 -21.93 -16.64
C LYS A 67 -36.83 -21.13 -15.49
N PRO A 68 -37.56 -21.75 -14.54
CA PRO A 68 -38.13 -21.02 -13.43
C PRO A 68 -37.00 -20.32 -12.68
N LEU A 69 -37.15 -19.02 -12.48
CA LEU A 69 -36.20 -18.20 -11.73
C LEU A 69 -36.00 -18.79 -10.34
N SER A 70 -34.77 -18.76 -9.84
CA SER A 70 -34.47 -19.12 -8.44
C SER A 70 -35.20 -18.17 -7.47
N GLU A 71 -35.44 -18.62 -6.23
CA GLU A 71 -36.12 -17.78 -5.23
C GLU A 71 -35.36 -16.47 -4.94
N GLN A 72 -34.04 -16.48 -5.06
CA GLN A 72 -33.20 -15.29 -4.93
C GLN A 72 -33.39 -14.31 -6.09
N GLU A 73 -33.50 -14.81 -7.33
CA GLU A 73 -33.78 -13.97 -8.50
C GLU A 73 -35.20 -13.39 -8.43
N GLN A 74 -36.17 -14.17 -7.95
CA GLN A 74 -37.54 -13.70 -7.74
C GLN A 74 -37.61 -12.59 -6.68
N LEU A 75 -36.94 -12.77 -5.53
CA LEU A 75 -36.84 -11.74 -4.50
C LEU A 75 -36.15 -10.47 -5.04
N HIS A 76 -35.10 -10.62 -5.85
CA HIS A 76 -34.38 -9.49 -6.43
C HIS A 76 -35.28 -8.65 -7.36
N ILE A 77 -36.01 -9.31 -8.27
CA ILE A 77 -36.94 -8.64 -9.20
C ILE A 77 -38.10 -7.99 -8.42
N PHE A 78 -38.60 -8.67 -7.38
CA PHE A 78 -39.64 -8.13 -6.53
C PHE A 78 -39.17 -6.86 -5.82
N GLU A 79 -38.00 -6.88 -5.18
CA GLU A 79 -37.45 -5.71 -4.50
C GLU A 79 -37.20 -4.56 -5.46
N GLU A 80 -36.69 -4.83 -6.67
CA GLU A 80 -36.50 -3.82 -7.71
C GLU A 80 -37.84 -3.16 -8.11
N SER A 81 -38.92 -3.94 -8.17
CA SER A 81 -40.24 -3.46 -8.62
C SER A 81 -41.02 -2.72 -7.53
N TYR A 82 -41.00 -3.24 -6.29
CA TYR A 82 -41.85 -2.75 -5.20
C TYR A 82 -41.09 -1.88 -4.18
N PHE A 83 -39.77 -2.05 -4.06
CA PHE A 83 -38.91 -1.28 -3.15
C PHE A 83 -37.65 -0.74 -3.87
N PRO A 84 -37.80 0.03 -4.97
CA PRO A 84 -36.70 0.39 -5.86
C PRO A 84 -35.57 1.18 -5.18
N GLU A 85 -35.92 2.03 -4.21
CA GLU A 85 -34.93 2.80 -3.45
C GLU A 85 -34.10 1.90 -2.53
N LEU A 86 -34.73 0.92 -1.86
CA LEU A 86 -34.02 -0.06 -1.03
C LEU A 86 -33.05 -0.88 -1.88
N HIS A 87 -33.51 -1.34 -3.04
CA HIS A 87 -32.69 -2.06 -4.01
C HIS A 87 -31.45 -1.24 -4.41
N THR A 88 -31.66 0.03 -4.79
CA THR A 88 -30.58 0.93 -5.21
C THR A 88 -29.57 1.18 -4.09
N GLN A 89 -30.04 1.48 -2.87
CA GLN A 89 -29.15 1.68 -1.73
C GLN A 89 -28.35 0.42 -1.38
N ARG A 90 -28.97 -0.76 -1.51
CA ARG A 90 -28.29 -2.04 -1.25
C ARG A 90 -27.23 -2.35 -2.30
N LEU A 91 -27.49 -2.07 -3.59
CA LEU A 91 -26.49 -2.20 -4.65
C LEU A 91 -25.29 -1.29 -4.40
N HIS A 92 -25.54 -0.03 -4.04
CA HIS A 92 -24.47 0.89 -3.69
C HIS A 92 -23.67 0.42 -2.47
N LEU A 93 -24.35 -0.04 -1.41
CA LEU A 93 -23.70 -0.59 -0.22
C LEU A 93 -22.79 -1.78 -0.58
N TYR A 94 -23.24 -2.67 -1.46
CA TYR A 94 -22.45 -3.79 -1.96
C TYR A 94 -21.22 -3.32 -2.76
N GLN A 95 -21.39 -2.32 -3.63
CA GLN A 95 -20.27 -1.71 -4.38
C GLN A 95 -19.24 -1.07 -3.42
N ASP A 96 -19.70 -0.35 -2.40
CA ASP A 96 -18.84 0.28 -1.39
C ASP A 96 -18.02 -0.77 -0.61
N ILE A 97 -18.64 -1.89 -0.25
CA ILE A 97 -17.97 -3.05 0.36
C ILE A 97 -16.89 -3.63 -0.56
N LYS A 98 -17.20 -3.80 -1.85
CA LYS A 98 -16.23 -4.34 -2.83
C LYS A 98 -15.06 -3.40 -3.06
N ASN A 99 -15.30 -2.09 -3.10
CA ASN A 99 -14.26 -1.07 -3.19
C ASN A 99 -13.34 -1.11 -1.96
N LEU A 100 -13.91 -1.26 -0.77
CA LEU A 100 -13.17 -1.41 0.49
C LEU A 100 -12.30 -2.68 0.52
N GLU A 101 -12.85 -3.81 0.08
CA GLU A 101 -12.13 -5.08 -0.03
C GLU A 101 -10.94 -4.95 -1.01
N ALA A 102 -11.16 -4.36 -2.18
CA ALA A 102 -10.11 -4.09 -3.15
C ALA A 102 -9.01 -3.16 -2.59
N GLN A 103 -9.40 -2.10 -1.87
CA GLN A 103 -8.45 -1.18 -1.24
C GLN A 103 -7.63 -1.87 -0.15
N ALA A 104 -8.25 -2.69 0.71
CA ALA A 104 -7.55 -3.46 1.74
C ALA A 104 -6.52 -4.43 1.14
N ASN A 105 -6.85 -5.07 0.03
CA ASN A 105 -5.94 -5.94 -0.72
C ASN A 105 -4.76 -5.15 -1.31
N ARG A 106 -5.02 -3.98 -1.92
CA ARG A 106 -3.96 -3.09 -2.42
C ARG A 106 -3.00 -2.65 -1.32
N ILE A 107 -3.54 -2.22 -0.17
CA ILE A 107 -2.73 -1.83 1.00
C ILE A 107 -1.82 -2.98 1.45
N SER A 108 -2.37 -4.20 1.50
CA SER A 108 -1.63 -5.40 1.91
C SER A 108 -0.48 -5.73 0.95
N THR A 109 -0.71 -5.63 -0.36
CA THR A 109 0.34 -5.81 -1.38
C THR A 109 1.42 -4.74 -1.24
N LEU A 110 1.02 -3.46 -1.15
CA LEU A 110 1.96 -2.35 -1.01
C LEU A 110 2.78 -2.44 0.28
N ALA A 111 2.24 -2.97 1.37
CA ALA A 111 2.98 -3.14 2.63
C ALA A 111 4.14 -4.14 2.54
N ARG A 112 4.09 -5.06 1.58
CA ARG A 112 5.20 -5.98 1.27
C ARG A 112 6.29 -5.26 0.48
N GLU A 113 5.88 -4.40 -0.45
CA GLU A 113 6.80 -3.71 -1.36
C GLU A 113 7.40 -2.43 -0.78
N ALA A 114 6.72 -1.78 0.16
CA ALA A 114 7.14 -0.54 0.81
C ALA A 114 7.35 -0.76 2.33
N PRO A 115 8.35 -1.56 2.74
CA PRO A 115 8.53 -1.95 4.14
C PRO A 115 8.74 -0.77 5.09
N LYS A 116 9.36 0.32 4.60
CA LYS A 116 9.59 1.55 5.37
C LYS A 116 8.29 2.32 5.67
N GLN A 117 7.21 2.06 4.93
CA GLN A 117 5.89 2.70 5.10
C GLN A 117 4.85 1.78 5.75
N ARG A 118 5.25 0.60 6.26
CA ARG A 118 4.31 -0.35 6.88
C ARG A 118 3.45 0.26 7.98
N ALA A 119 3.99 1.18 8.76
CA ALA A 119 3.22 1.85 9.81
C ALA A 119 2.07 2.69 9.23
N LEU A 120 2.33 3.49 8.19
CA LEU A 120 1.31 4.25 7.48
C LEU A 120 0.25 3.33 6.87
N LEU A 121 0.72 2.31 6.14
CA LEU A 121 -0.15 1.37 5.45
C LEU A 121 -1.01 0.58 6.43
N ARG A 122 -0.49 0.24 7.62
CA ARG A 122 -1.28 -0.37 8.69
C ARG A 122 -2.38 0.54 9.21
N GLU A 123 -2.08 1.82 9.49
CA GLU A 123 -3.12 2.77 9.95
C GLU A 123 -4.23 2.95 8.89
N LEU A 124 -3.86 3.01 7.60
CA LEU A 124 -4.84 3.04 6.50
C LEU A 124 -5.64 1.74 6.39
N TYR A 125 -4.98 0.58 6.56
CA TYR A 125 -5.63 -0.73 6.56
C TYR A 125 -6.66 -0.85 7.68
N ASP A 126 -6.29 -0.46 8.91
CA ASP A 126 -7.16 -0.53 10.07
C ASP A 126 -8.40 0.38 9.90
N SER A 127 -8.22 1.59 9.34
CA SER A 127 -9.32 2.49 8.96
C SER A 127 -10.26 1.86 7.91
N THR A 128 -9.67 1.26 6.87
CA THR A 128 -10.40 0.56 5.79
C THR A 128 -11.20 -0.61 6.35
N LEU A 129 -10.57 -1.46 7.17
CA LEU A 129 -11.19 -2.65 7.76
C LEU A 129 -12.33 -2.31 8.72
N THR A 130 -12.18 -1.23 9.50
CA THR A 130 -13.25 -0.75 10.39
C THR A 130 -14.50 -0.38 9.59
N SER A 131 -14.30 0.35 8.48
CA SER A 131 -15.39 0.75 7.59
C SER A 131 -16.01 -0.46 6.87
N TYR A 132 -15.19 -1.40 6.40
CA TYR A 132 -15.64 -2.64 5.78
C TYR A 132 -16.55 -3.45 6.71
N ARG A 133 -16.13 -3.64 7.96
CA ARG A 133 -16.92 -4.40 8.95
C ARG A 133 -18.28 -3.75 9.22
N LEU A 134 -18.32 -2.41 9.31
CA LEU A 134 -19.56 -1.67 9.50
C LEU A 134 -20.52 -1.87 8.32
N LEU A 135 -20.05 -1.63 7.09
CA LEU A 135 -20.88 -1.79 5.89
C LEU A 135 -21.33 -3.24 5.70
N GLN A 136 -20.44 -4.21 5.89
CA GLN A 136 -20.73 -5.63 5.75
C GLN A 136 -21.80 -6.09 6.76
N ALA A 137 -21.70 -5.66 8.02
CA ALA A 137 -22.69 -5.99 9.03
C ALA A 137 -24.07 -5.40 8.69
N HIS A 138 -24.11 -4.16 8.21
CA HIS A 138 -25.35 -3.52 7.78
C HIS A 138 -25.96 -4.19 6.54
N TYR A 139 -25.13 -4.56 5.56
CA TYR A 139 -25.56 -5.30 4.37
C TYR A 139 -26.16 -6.66 4.74
N GLN A 140 -25.51 -7.41 5.63
CA GLN A 140 -26.03 -8.68 6.14
C GLN A 140 -27.35 -8.52 6.90
N ALA A 141 -27.49 -7.49 7.73
CA ALA A 141 -28.72 -7.20 8.45
C ALA A 141 -29.87 -6.85 7.49
N THR A 142 -29.60 -6.03 6.47
CA THR A 142 -30.57 -5.67 5.41
C THR A 142 -31.02 -6.90 4.64
N ASN A 143 -30.08 -7.76 4.23
CA ASN A 143 -30.41 -9.02 3.55
C ASN A 143 -31.23 -9.97 4.41
N ARG A 144 -30.95 -10.07 5.71
CA ARG A 144 -31.74 -10.90 6.61
C ARG A 144 -33.19 -10.41 6.68
N GLN A 145 -33.41 -9.11 6.82
CA GLN A 145 -34.76 -8.54 6.86
C GLN A 145 -35.53 -8.76 5.55
N LEU A 146 -34.85 -8.67 4.41
CA LEU A 146 -35.45 -8.98 3.11
C LEU A 146 -35.82 -10.46 2.96
N LEU A 147 -34.98 -11.37 3.45
CA LEU A 147 -35.27 -12.80 3.45
C LEU A 147 -36.43 -13.14 4.39
N GLU A 148 -36.47 -12.54 5.59
CA GLU A 148 -37.59 -12.68 6.53
C GLU A 148 -38.90 -12.20 5.90
N PHE A 149 -38.89 -11.02 5.28
CA PHE A 149 -40.02 -10.52 4.49
C PHE A 149 -40.42 -11.51 3.39
N TRP A 150 -39.47 -12.01 2.60
CA TRP A 150 -39.75 -12.90 1.49
C TRP A 150 -40.42 -14.21 1.94
N ILE A 151 -39.97 -14.78 3.06
CA ILE A 151 -40.59 -15.97 3.66
C ILE A 151 -42.04 -15.67 4.02
N HIS A 152 -42.31 -14.54 4.68
CA HIS A 152 -43.67 -14.16 5.06
C HIS A 152 -44.56 -13.85 3.85
N TYR A 153 -44.02 -13.20 2.83
CA TYR A 153 -44.70 -12.92 1.57
C TYR A 153 -45.09 -14.22 0.83
N ARG A 154 -44.22 -15.24 0.85
CA ARG A 154 -44.44 -16.50 0.14
C ARG A 154 -45.30 -17.52 0.90
N THR A 155 -45.31 -17.45 2.23
CA THR A 155 -45.99 -18.45 3.10
C THR A 155 -47.26 -17.92 3.76
N GLY A 156 -47.45 -16.61 3.82
CA GLY A 156 -48.58 -15.94 4.45
C GLY A 156 -49.39 -15.10 3.47
N ASP A 157 -49.96 -14.01 3.98
CA ASP A 157 -50.69 -13.02 3.19
C ASP A 157 -49.71 -12.00 2.56
N PRO A 158 -49.58 -11.97 1.22
CA PRO A 158 -48.66 -11.08 0.52
C PRO A 158 -48.91 -9.58 0.76
N ASP A 159 -50.18 -9.16 0.80
CA ASP A 159 -50.55 -7.74 0.94
C ASP A 159 -50.25 -7.26 2.36
N TYR A 160 -50.56 -8.10 3.34
CA TYR A 160 -50.22 -7.85 4.74
C TYR A 160 -48.69 -7.79 4.96
N ALA A 161 -47.94 -8.73 4.37
CA ALA A 161 -46.48 -8.75 4.47
C ALA A 161 -45.85 -7.50 3.85
N THR A 162 -46.34 -7.07 2.68
CA THR A 162 -45.85 -5.88 1.98
C THR A 162 -46.11 -4.62 2.79
N THR A 163 -47.35 -4.42 3.27
CA THR A 163 -47.73 -3.25 4.09
C THR A 163 -46.91 -3.15 5.38
N ARG A 164 -46.58 -4.28 6.00
CA ARG A 164 -45.75 -4.30 7.22
C ARG A 164 -44.27 -4.05 6.94
N PHE A 165 -43.79 -4.38 5.75
CA PHE A 165 -42.39 -4.21 5.37
C PHE A 165 -42.06 -2.81 4.87
N GLU A 166 -43.01 -2.08 4.28
CA GLU A 166 -42.83 -0.67 3.86
C GLU A 166 -42.10 0.22 4.87
N PRO A 167 -42.55 0.35 6.15
CA PRO A 167 -41.85 1.20 7.12
C PRO A 167 -40.46 0.65 7.51
N VAL A 168 -40.24 -0.66 7.37
CA VAL A 168 -38.92 -1.28 7.59
C VAL A 168 -37.99 -0.94 6.42
N ALA A 169 -38.47 -1.03 5.19
CA ALA A 169 -37.73 -0.66 3.99
C ALA A 169 -37.28 0.80 4.02
N ASP A 170 -38.18 1.73 4.38
CA ASP A 170 -37.87 3.15 4.52
C ASP A 170 -36.79 3.40 5.59
N ARG A 171 -36.89 2.71 6.74
CA ARG A 171 -35.89 2.79 7.80
C ARG A 171 -34.53 2.25 7.33
N LEU A 172 -34.51 1.14 6.60
CA LEU A 172 -33.29 0.55 6.06
C LEU A 172 -32.63 1.48 5.03
N VAL A 173 -33.42 2.14 4.18
CA VAL A 173 -32.94 3.18 3.25
C VAL A 173 -32.30 4.33 4.04
N GLY A 174 -32.99 4.87 5.03
CA GLY A 174 -32.50 5.98 5.86
C GLY A 174 -31.18 5.65 6.54
N LEU A 175 -31.10 4.49 7.19
CA LEU A 175 -29.89 4.03 7.88
C LEU A 175 -28.74 3.72 6.92
N THR A 176 -29.03 3.17 5.74
CA THR A 176 -28.01 2.98 4.68
C THR A 176 -27.44 4.31 4.23
N ARG A 177 -28.30 5.33 4.00
CA ARG A 177 -27.86 6.68 3.62
C ARG A 177 -27.02 7.32 4.72
N GLU A 178 -27.40 7.18 5.99
CA GLU A 178 -26.63 7.70 7.13
C GLU A 178 -25.24 7.07 7.21
N ILE A 179 -25.15 5.73 7.17
CA ILE A 179 -23.87 5.01 7.19
C ILE A 179 -23.00 5.39 5.98
N ARG A 180 -23.61 5.58 4.80
CA ARG A 180 -22.89 6.04 3.61
C ARG A 180 -22.50 7.52 3.71
N ALA A 181 -23.24 8.37 4.42
CA ALA A 181 -22.83 9.75 4.67
C ALA A 181 -21.62 9.81 5.62
N ASP A 182 -21.55 8.90 6.59
CA ASP A 182 -20.38 8.68 7.45
C ASP A 182 -19.10 8.29 6.67
N TRP A 183 -19.22 7.94 5.39
CA TRP A 183 -18.08 7.79 4.49
C TRP A 183 -17.22 9.05 4.40
N LYS A 184 -17.81 10.25 4.47
CA LYS A 184 -17.04 11.50 4.50
C LYS A 184 -16.10 11.55 5.71
N ASN A 185 -16.61 11.14 6.87
CA ASN A 185 -15.81 11.06 8.10
C ASN A 185 -14.63 10.09 7.95
N ARG A 186 -14.78 9.03 7.15
CA ARG A 186 -13.67 8.12 6.80
C ARG A 186 -12.62 8.81 5.93
N GLN A 187 -13.01 9.50 4.87
CA GLN A 187 -12.08 10.24 4.00
C GLN A 187 -11.29 11.30 4.78
N ASP A 188 -11.93 11.95 5.75
CA ASP A 188 -11.26 12.89 6.66
C ASP A 188 -10.23 12.19 7.56
N ARG A 189 -10.55 10.99 8.08
CA ARG A 189 -9.60 10.16 8.85
C ARG A 189 -8.41 9.71 8.00
N GLU A 190 -8.65 9.25 6.78
CA GLU A 190 -7.58 8.86 5.85
C GLU A 190 -6.69 10.05 5.50
N THR A 191 -7.27 11.22 5.22
CA THR A 191 -6.53 12.47 5.02
C THR A 191 -5.70 12.82 6.26
N ALA A 192 -6.26 12.69 7.46
CA ALA A 192 -5.56 12.98 8.71
C ALA A 192 -4.37 12.04 8.93
N ILE A 193 -4.54 10.74 8.64
CA ILE A 193 -3.47 9.75 8.66
C ILE A 193 -2.38 10.16 7.66
N LEU A 194 -2.72 10.45 6.41
CA LEU A 194 -1.76 10.90 5.40
C LEU A 194 -1.01 12.16 5.89
N ARG A 195 -1.74 13.19 6.31
CA ARG A 195 -1.16 14.46 6.80
C ARG A 195 -0.15 14.23 7.92
N LYS A 196 -0.45 13.38 8.90
CA LYS A 196 0.46 13.03 10.00
C LYS A 196 1.81 12.51 9.48
N TYR A 197 1.80 11.61 8.49
CA TYR A 197 3.04 11.02 7.93
C TYR A 197 3.78 11.98 6.99
N LEU A 198 3.03 12.76 6.20
CA LEU A 198 3.59 13.78 5.32
C LEU A 198 4.26 14.90 6.14
N ASP A 199 3.58 15.44 7.15
CA ASP A 199 4.12 16.49 8.04
C ASP A 199 5.37 16.00 8.78
N ARG A 200 5.35 14.74 9.28
CA ARG A 200 6.53 14.14 9.91
C ARG A 200 7.71 14.11 8.94
N THR A 201 7.46 13.77 7.68
CA THR A 201 8.51 13.66 6.66
C THR A 201 8.99 15.03 6.19
N THR A 202 8.10 16.02 6.08
CA THR A 202 8.47 17.41 5.84
C THR A 202 9.45 17.94 6.89
N ARG A 203 9.23 17.62 8.18
CA ARG A 203 10.19 17.97 9.24
C ARG A 203 11.56 17.30 9.07
N LEU A 204 11.62 16.11 8.46
CA LEU A 204 12.89 15.45 8.14
C LEU A 204 13.64 16.14 7.00
N PHE A 205 12.93 16.73 6.04
CA PHE A 205 13.57 17.51 4.97
C PHE A 205 14.23 18.76 5.52
N GLN A 206 13.54 19.46 6.42
CA GLN A 206 13.99 20.72 7.02
C GLN A 206 15.13 20.56 8.05
N SER A 207 15.40 19.34 8.52
CA SER A 207 16.45 19.07 9.51
C SER A 207 17.56 18.19 8.94
N HIS A 208 18.78 18.73 8.93
CA HIS A 208 19.98 17.96 8.60
C HIS A 208 20.43 17.02 9.73
N ARG A 209 19.92 17.20 10.94
CA ARG A 209 20.21 16.31 12.07
C ARG A 209 19.46 15.00 11.91
N ILE A 210 20.19 13.89 12.03
CA ILE A 210 19.60 12.55 12.11
C ILE A 210 18.82 12.45 13.43
N PRO A 211 17.50 12.19 13.40
CA PRO A 211 16.73 11.98 14.60
C PRO A 211 17.27 10.80 15.41
N ALA A 212 17.28 10.91 16.74
CA ALA A 212 17.80 9.87 17.63
C ALA A 212 17.18 8.49 17.39
N TYR A 213 15.90 8.44 16.99
CA TYR A 213 15.22 7.18 16.68
C TYR A 213 15.67 6.53 15.35
N LEU A 214 16.38 7.27 14.48
CA LEU A 214 16.96 6.79 13.22
C LEU A 214 18.47 6.58 13.28
N ALA A 215 19.15 7.13 14.29
CA ALA A 215 20.60 7.00 14.45
C ALA A 215 21.01 5.51 14.45
N GLY A 216 21.99 5.15 13.61
CA GLY A 216 22.46 3.78 13.42
C GLY A 216 21.46 2.80 12.79
N LYS A 217 20.25 3.25 12.41
CA LYS A 217 19.17 2.39 11.86
C LYS A 217 18.80 2.72 10.42
N ILE A 218 19.43 3.73 9.82
CA ILE A 218 19.17 4.12 8.43
C ILE A 218 19.79 3.06 7.52
N THR A 219 18.92 2.22 6.96
CA THR A 219 19.27 1.28 5.91
C THR A 219 18.99 1.87 4.54
N SER A 220 19.84 1.58 3.56
CA SER A 220 19.55 1.93 2.16
C SER A 220 18.31 1.19 1.65
N TYR A 221 17.65 1.79 0.66
CA TYR A 221 16.57 1.12 -0.07
C TYR A 221 17.13 -0.05 -0.87
N SER A 222 16.33 -1.11 -1.03
CA SER A 222 16.69 -2.22 -1.92
C SER A 222 16.82 -1.73 -3.37
N PRO A 223 17.68 -2.34 -4.20
CA PRO A 223 17.85 -1.92 -5.60
C PRO A 223 16.53 -1.87 -6.38
N ARG A 224 15.69 -2.90 -6.20
CA ARG A 224 14.36 -2.97 -6.81
C ARG A 224 13.45 -1.81 -6.39
N ASN A 225 13.38 -1.51 -5.09
CA ASN A 225 12.54 -0.42 -4.61
C ASN A 225 13.07 0.94 -5.07
N ARG A 226 14.39 1.12 -5.06
CA ARG A 226 15.03 2.33 -5.57
C ARG A 226 14.64 2.54 -7.03
N GLN A 227 14.85 1.55 -7.89
CA GLN A 227 14.56 1.66 -9.32
C GLN A 227 13.10 2.06 -9.57
N ARG A 228 12.15 1.38 -8.91
CA ARG A 228 10.72 1.73 -9.02
C ARG A 228 10.43 3.19 -8.65
N LEU A 229 11.05 3.68 -7.57
CA LEU A 229 10.84 5.06 -7.12
C LEU A 229 11.44 6.07 -8.11
N LEU A 230 12.60 5.76 -8.70
CA LEU A 230 13.22 6.60 -9.74
C LEU A 230 12.37 6.61 -11.03
N GLU A 231 11.85 5.46 -11.46
CA GLU A 231 10.93 5.36 -12.60
C GLU A 231 9.68 6.22 -12.40
N TRP A 232 9.15 6.27 -11.17
CA TRP A 232 8.03 7.17 -10.87
C TRP A 232 8.46 8.65 -10.92
N VAL A 233 9.63 9.00 -10.37
CA VAL A 233 10.14 10.38 -10.38
C VAL A 233 10.38 10.88 -11.81
N SER A 234 10.93 10.05 -12.69
CA SER A 234 11.17 10.41 -14.09
C SER A 234 9.85 10.66 -14.84
N GLN A 235 8.79 9.91 -14.53
CA GLN A 235 7.43 10.17 -15.04
C GLN A 235 6.86 11.51 -14.57
N GLN A 236 7.28 12.01 -13.40
CA GLN A 236 6.90 13.34 -12.90
C GLN A 236 7.74 14.48 -13.52
N ALA A 237 8.56 14.18 -14.53
CA ALA A 237 9.45 15.12 -15.22
C ALA A 237 10.43 15.87 -14.30
N ASN A 238 10.90 15.21 -13.23
CA ASN A 238 11.85 15.79 -12.28
C ASN A 238 13.23 15.12 -12.35
N ASN A 239 14.08 15.63 -13.24
CA ASN A 239 15.43 15.10 -13.46
C ASN A 239 16.42 15.42 -12.30
N ASP A 240 16.15 16.47 -11.52
CA ASP A 240 17.05 16.95 -10.46
C ASP A 240 17.20 15.92 -9.32
N MET A 241 16.14 15.17 -9.02
CA MET A 241 16.18 14.11 -8.01
C MET A 241 17.08 12.95 -8.43
N ASP A 242 17.00 12.51 -9.69
CA ASP A 242 17.82 11.42 -10.22
C ASP A 242 19.30 11.78 -10.20
N GLU A 243 19.66 12.97 -10.69
CA GLU A 243 21.03 13.48 -10.69
C GLU A 243 21.63 13.54 -9.27
N ARG A 244 20.86 14.01 -8.29
CA ARG A 244 21.31 14.08 -6.89
C ARG A 244 21.44 12.70 -6.26
N LEU A 245 20.53 11.78 -6.57
CA LEU A 245 20.62 10.41 -6.07
C LEU A 245 21.82 9.65 -6.68
N GLN A 246 22.18 9.93 -7.93
CA GLN A 246 23.41 9.44 -8.55
C GLN A 246 24.66 10.07 -7.91
N THR A 247 24.64 11.38 -7.66
CA THR A 247 25.72 12.10 -6.96
C THR A 247 25.98 11.51 -5.57
N LEU A 248 24.92 11.25 -4.79
CA LEU A 248 25.02 10.61 -3.49
C LEU A 248 25.62 9.19 -3.60
N GLN A 249 25.26 8.42 -4.62
CA GLN A 249 25.88 7.10 -4.86
C GLN A 249 27.36 7.20 -5.20
N GLN A 250 27.75 8.18 -6.03
CA GLN A 250 29.16 8.41 -6.37
C GLN A 250 29.97 8.78 -5.12
N GLN A 251 29.50 9.77 -4.36
CA GLN A 251 30.11 10.18 -3.09
C GLN A 251 30.25 9.00 -2.14
N ARG A 252 29.23 8.14 -2.02
CA ARG A 252 29.30 6.94 -1.16
C ARG A 252 30.43 6.01 -1.56
N ARG A 253 30.63 5.76 -2.86
CA ARG A 253 31.73 4.91 -3.35
C ARG A 253 33.09 5.48 -2.96
N GLU A 254 33.26 6.79 -3.10
CA GLU A 254 34.48 7.49 -2.71
C GLU A 254 34.69 7.47 -1.19
N ILE A 255 33.61 7.67 -0.41
CA ILE A 255 33.61 7.58 1.05
C ILE A 255 34.12 6.22 1.52
N LEU A 256 33.53 5.14 1.01
CA LEU A 256 33.91 3.78 1.37
C LEU A 256 35.37 3.47 0.99
N LYS A 257 35.82 3.93 -0.20
CA LYS A 257 37.22 3.79 -0.62
C LYS A 257 38.17 4.51 0.33
N GLY A 258 37.84 5.73 0.75
CA GLY A 258 38.63 6.50 1.71
C GLY A 258 38.70 5.83 3.09
N ILE A 259 37.56 5.32 3.60
CA ILE A 259 37.49 4.54 4.84
C ILE A 259 38.40 3.31 4.79
N ASP A 260 38.33 2.53 3.71
CA ASP A 260 39.13 1.32 3.56
C ASP A 260 40.62 1.62 3.45
N GLN A 261 40.99 2.72 2.78
CA GLN A 261 42.36 3.17 2.69
C GLN A 261 42.91 3.64 4.06
N LEU A 262 42.13 4.41 4.83
CA LEU A 262 42.50 4.80 6.19
C LEU A 262 42.72 3.59 7.09
N ARG A 263 41.83 2.60 7.03
CA ARG A 263 41.97 1.35 7.79
C ARG A 263 43.26 0.60 7.45
N LYS A 264 43.64 0.55 6.17
CA LYS A 264 44.93 -0.03 5.74
C LYS A 264 46.12 0.75 6.31
N TYR A 265 46.10 2.08 6.24
CA TYR A 265 47.18 2.89 6.81
C TYR A 265 47.30 2.76 8.33
N MET A 266 46.18 2.65 9.05
CA MET A 266 46.20 2.42 10.50
C MET A 266 46.86 1.09 10.88
N GLN A 267 46.76 0.06 10.03
CA GLN A 267 47.43 -1.22 10.24
C GLN A 267 48.93 -1.14 9.91
N GLN A 268 49.28 -0.42 8.85
CA GLN A 268 50.67 -0.30 8.38
C GLN A 268 51.50 0.70 9.18
N LEU A 269 50.86 1.74 9.72
CA LEU A 269 51.52 2.87 10.41
C LEU A 269 50.89 3.10 11.79
N PRO A 270 51.18 2.24 12.80
CA PRO A 270 50.57 2.33 14.14
C PRO A 270 50.84 3.67 14.84
N VAL A 271 51.96 4.32 14.54
CA VAL A 271 52.34 5.63 15.09
C VAL A 271 51.34 6.73 14.71
N LEU A 272 50.73 6.66 13.53
CA LEU A 272 49.76 7.64 13.05
C LEU A 272 48.31 7.30 13.46
N LYS A 273 48.10 6.18 14.15
CA LYS A 273 46.78 5.65 14.47
C LYS A 273 45.84 6.67 15.15
N PRO A 274 46.25 7.44 16.18
CA PRO A 274 45.34 8.39 16.84
C PRO A 274 44.83 9.49 15.89
N ARG A 275 45.69 9.98 14.99
CA ARG A 275 45.32 10.99 13.99
C ARG A 275 44.42 10.40 12.90
N LEU A 276 44.75 9.21 12.43
CA LEU A 276 43.95 8.50 11.42
C LEU A 276 42.57 8.09 11.97
N GLU A 277 42.43 7.81 13.26
CA GLU A 277 41.14 7.56 13.93
C GLU A 277 40.24 8.81 13.89
N GLN A 278 40.79 10.00 14.15
CA GLN A 278 40.04 11.25 14.03
C GLN A 278 39.57 11.50 12.59
N THR A 279 40.44 11.26 11.61
CA THR A 279 40.06 11.35 10.19
C THR A 279 38.95 10.33 9.87
N LEU A 280 39.08 9.09 10.35
CA LEU A 280 38.09 8.03 10.15
C LEU A 280 36.71 8.43 10.70
N VAL A 281 36.64 9.14 11.83
CA VAL A 281 35.39 9.70 12.37
C VAL A 281 34.72 10.67 11.38
N GLN A 282 35.49 11.53 10.71
CA GLN A 282 34.94 12.46 9.70
C GLN A 282 34.39 11.70 8.49
N TRP A 283 35.11 10.68 8.00
CA TRP A 283 34.63 9.85 6.89
C TRP A 283 33.37 9.05 7.26
N ASN A 284 33.28 8.51 8.48
CA ASN A 284 32.07 7.86 8.97
C ASN A 284 30.90 8.85 9.10
N THR A 285 31.16 10.08 9.55
CA THR A 285 30.15 11.15 9.62
C THR A 285 29.63 11.50 8.22
N ALA A 286 30.51 11.60 7.23
CA ALA A 286 30.13 11.79 5.82
C ALA A 286 29.29 10.61 5.29
N LEU A 287 29.67 9.37 5.64
CA LEU A 287 28.91 8.17 5.26
C LEU A 287 27.49 8.19 5.83
N GLU A 288 27.34 8.53 7.11
CA GLU A 288 26.03 8.65 7.77
C GLU A 288 25.18 9.76 7.14
N ALA A 289 25.77 10.93 6.89
CA ALA A 289 25.09 12.05 6.22
C ALA A 289 24.61 11.66 4.82
N ASN A 290 25.44 10.93 4.06
CA ASN A 290 25.11 10.43 2.73
C ASN A 290 23.94 9.42 2.76
N HIS A 291 23.99 8.42 3.65
CA HIS A 291 22.89 7.47 3.82
C HIS A 291 21.60 8.16 4.26
N TYR A 292 21.69 9.14 5.16
CA TYR A 292 20.53 9.88 5.61
C TYR A 292 19.93 10.77 4.53
N ALA A 293 20.74 11.41 3.69
CA ALA A 293 20.27 12.17 2.54
C ALA A 293 19.50 11.29 1.56
N GLU A 294 20.07 10.15 1.15
CA GLU A 294 19.40 9.18 0.28
C GLU A 294 18.08 8.70 0.90
N TYR A 295 18.10 8.34 2.19
CA TYR A 295 16.91 7.90 2.90
C TYR A 295 15.81 8.97 2.87
N ARG A 296 16.13 10.24 3.17
CA ARG A 296 15.14 11.32 3.16
C ARG A 296 14.50 11.48 1.78
N LEU A 297 15.32 11.56 0.74
CA LEU A 297 14.83 11.73 -0.63
C LEU A 297 13.90 10.57 -1.04
N LEU A 298 14.37 9.32 -0.89
CA LEU A 298 13.60 8.14 -1.31
C LEU A 298 12.36 7.91 -0.43
N ASN A 299 12.44 8.19 0.87
CA ASN A 299 11.27 8.13 1.77
C ASN A 299 10.22 9.17 1.40
N GLY A 300 10.67 10.36 0.99
CA GLY A 300 9.80 11.40 0.46
C GLY A 300 9.08 10.98 -0.81
N VAL A 301 9.84 10.47 -1.78
CA VAL A 301 9.31 9.97 -3.05
C VAL A 301 8.32 8.83 -2.81
N GLU A 302 8.64 7.85 -1.96
CA GLU A 302 7.77 6.73 -1.63
C GLU A 302 6.44 7.19 -1.00
N LEU A 303 6.48 8.21 -0.12
CA LEU A 303 5.28 8.79 0.47
C LEU A 303 4.44 9.63 -0.51
N ALA A 304 5.06 10.22 -1.54
CA ALA A 304 4.32 10.90 -2.61
C ALA A 304 3.69 9.92 -3.61
N TRP A 305 4.35 8.77 -3.83
CA TRP A 305 3.92 7.70 -4.72
C TRP A 305 2.77 6.85 -4.14
N LEU A 306 2.86 6.45 -2.87
CA LEU A 306 1.90 5.53 -2.24
C LEU A 306 0.43 5.94 -2.38
N PRO A 307 0.05 7.21 -2.14
CA PRO A 307 -1.36 7.61 -2.20
C PRO A 307 -1.95 7.55 -3.61
N GLU A 308 -1.13 7.73 -4.66
CA GLU A 308 -1.57 7.52 -6.04
C GLU A 308 -1.88 6.04 -6.31
N GLN A 309 -1.01 5.14 -5.85
CA GLN A 309 -1.22 3.70 -6.00
C GLN A 309 -2.44 3.20 -5.21
N LEU A 310 -2.74 3.87 -4.10
CA LEU A 310 -3.93 3.61 -3.30
C LEU A 310 -5.19 4.30 -3.84
N GLN A 311 -5.08 5.13 -4.87
CA GLN A 311 -6.18 5.90 -5.46
C GLN A 311 -6.89 6.80 -4.43
N LEU A 312 -6.12 7.46 -3.57
CA LEU A 312 -6.62 8.34 -2.51
C LEU A 312 -6.85 9.77 -3.03
N GLU A 313 -7.91 9.96 -3.83
CA GLU A 313 -8.24 11.26 -4.45
C GLU A 313 -8.42 12.40 -3.44
N HIS A 314 -9.01 12.10 -2.28
CA HIS A 314 -9.33 13.07 -1.23
C HIS A 314 -8.08 13.66 -0.54
N GLY A 315 -6.92 13.02 -0.66
CA GLY A 315 -5.65 13.50 -0.09
C GLY A 315 -4.87 14.47 -0.98
N LYS A 316 -5.34 14.71 -2.22
CA LYS A 316 -4.58 15.42 -3.27
C LYS A 316 -4.02 16.79 -2.85
N PRO A 317 -4.78 17.70 -2.19
CA PRO A 317 -4.23 19.00 -1.80
C PRO A 317 -3.05 18.90 -0.82
N VAL A 318 -3.09 17.94 0.11
CA VAL A 318 -2.00 17.72 1.08
C VAL A 318 -0.78 17.13 0.37
N LEU A 319 -1.00 16.25 -0.60
CA LEU A 319 0.05 15.64 -1.42
C LEU A 319 0.75 16.65 -2.31
N ASP A 320 0.00 17.54 -2.96
CA ASP A 320 0.57 18.57 -3.84
C ASP A 320 1.48 19.51 -3.05
N ARG A 321 1.05 19.94 -1.85
CA ARG A 321 1.89 20.74 -0.95
C ARG A 321 3.15 20.00 -0.52
N PHE A 322 3.02 18.72 -0.19
CA PHE A 322 4.13 17.87 0.18
C PHE A 322 5.13 17.71 -0.97
N ARG A 323 4.66 17.45 -2.20
CA ARG A 323 5.50 17.32 -3.41
C ARG A 323 6.31 18.57 -3.68
N ARG A 324 5.68 19.75 -3.61
CA ARG A 324 6.40 21.03 -3.74
C ARG A 324 7.54 21.10 -2.72
N THR A 325 7.25 20.78 -1.46
CA THR A 325 8.27 20.81 -0.40
C THR A 325 9.39 19.80 -0.64
N LEU A 326 9.04 18.56 -1.02
CA LEU A 326 10.01 17.51 -1.36
C LEU A 326 10.97 18.03 -2.43
N PHE A 327 10.44 18.54 -3.55
CA PHE A 327 11.26 18.95 -4.68
C PHE A 327 12.04 20.25 -4.43
N THR A 328 11.52 21.17 -3.61
CA THR A 328 12.28 22.36 -3.18
C THR A 328 13.44 22.00 -2.26
N GLU A 329 13.25 21.06 -1.33
CA GLU A 329 14.27 20.68 -0.33
C GLU A 329 15.32 19.69 -0.88
N THR A 330 15.04 19.03 -2.00
CA THR A 330 15.94 18.07 -2.67
C THR A 330 17.37 18.61 -2.81
N GLY A 331 17.50 19.89 -3.19
CA GLY A 331 18.80 20.55 -3.33
C GLY A 331 19.55 20.73 -2.02
N SER A 332 18.87 21.24 -0.99
CA SER A 332 19.42 21.44 0.34
C SER A 332 19.89 20.13 0.98
N ILE A 333 19.10 19.06 0.84
CA ILE A 333 19.41 17.73 1.38
C ILE A 333 20.70 17.18 0.78
N SER A 334 20.85 17.25 -0.55
CA SER A 334 22.04 16.76 -1.25
C SER A 334 23.27 17.63 -0.98
N HIS A 335 23.10 18.96 -0.96
CA HIS A 335 24.18 19.90 -0.68
C HIS A 335 24.84 19.65 0.68
N TYR A 336 24.05 19.43 1.74
CA TYR A 336 24.58 19.12 3.06
C TYR A 336 25.42 17.84 3.10
N ALA A 337 24.98 16.78 2.40
CA ALA A 337 25.77 15.55 2.30
C ALA A 337 27.10 15.81 1.56
N GLY A 338 27.07 16.62 0.50
CA GLY A 338 28.28 17.09 -0.18
C GLY A 338 29.23 17.86 0.72
N GLN A 339 28.74 18.77 1.56
CA GLN A 339 29.58 19.51 2.52
C GLN A 339 30.26 18.57 3.52
N MET A 340 29.57 17.54 4.02
CA MET A 340 30.18 16.57 4.94
C MET A 340 31.22 15.71 4.23
N PHE A 341 30.98 15.36 2.97
CA PHE A 341 31.96 14.67 2.14
C PHE A 341 33.23 15.52 1.92
N GLU A 342 33.09 16.79 1.55
CA GLU A 342 34.25 17.68 1.38
C GLU A 342 35.01 17.89 2.69
N LYS A 343 34.32 18.07 3.83
CA LYS A 343 34.97 18.12 5.15
C LYS A 343 35.78 16.86 5.46
N ALA A 344 35.28 15.67 5.09
CA ALA A 344 36.01 14.43 5.28
C ALA A 344 37.26 14.34 4.40
N ARG A 345 37.19 14.85 3.16
CA ARG A 345 38.36 14.98 2.26
C ARG A 345 39.39 15.95 2.82
N GLU A 346 38.93 17.09 3.35
CA GLU A 346 39.78 18.13 3.93
C GLU A 346 40.43 17.74 5.26
N ALA A 347 39.86 16.79 6.00
CA ALA A 347 40.42 16.32 7.27
C ALA A 347 41.82 15.69 7.15
N TYR A 348 42.29 15.42 5.93
CA TYR A 348 43.65 14.94 5.64
C TYR A 348 44.58 16.02 5.07
N HIS A 349 44.11 17.25 4.81
CA HIS A 349 44.98 18.28 4.23
C HIS A 349 46.01 18.78 5.26
N PRO A 350 47.32 18.66 4.97
CA PRO A 350 48.40 19.03 5.89
C PRO A 350 48.55 20.55 6.13
N GLU A 351 47.71 21.39 5.52
CA GLU A 351 47.86 22.85 5.50
C GLU A 351 47.07 23.60 6.59
N LYS A 352 46.26 22.92 7.42
CA LYS A 352 45.68 23.55 8.61
C LYS A 352 46.53 23.24 9.83
N PRO A 353 47.39 24.16 10.31
CA PRO A 353 48.05 24.00 11.59
C PRO A 353 46.97 23.95 12.67
N ASP A 354 47.13 23.03 13.62
CA ASP A 354 46.28 22.90 14.80
C ASP A 354 46.12 24.29 15.44
N SER A 355 44.89 24.82 15.40
CA SER A 355 44.53 26.12 15.96
C SER A 355 43.98 25.96 17.36
#